data_AF-A0A2T0MNQ2-F1
#
_entry.id   AF-A0A2T0MNQ2-F1
#
_cell.length_a   1.000
_cell.length_b   1.000
_cell.length_c   1.000
_cell.angle_alpha   90.00
_cell.angle_beta   90.00
_cell.angle_gamma   90.00
#
_symmetry.space_group_name_H-M   'P 1'
#
loop_
_entity.id
_entity.type
_entity.pdbx_description
1 polymer ?
#
loop_
_entity_poly.entity_id
_entity_poly.type
_entity_poly.pdbx_seq_one_letter_code
_entity_poly.pdbx_strand_id
1 'polypeptide(L)'
;MGDDEPRFGYGQGRRPLWSERDRDAERIRDALRAAGLMEFSDGRAGFVVEGVGAERPFLVAFAGPTSGAGDQVVAYAAALRAAGMRGEPDSDDEQTLLVWPA
;
A
#
# COMPACT_ATOMS: atom_id res chain seq x y z
N MET A 1 14.26 15.74 26.50
CA MET A 1 13.11 15.00 25.92
C MET A 1 13.73 13.95 25.02
N GLY A 2 13.45 12.67 25.26
CA GLY A 2 14.18 11.57 24.63
C GLY A 2 13.97 11.53 23.13
N ASP A 3 15.07 11.43 22.38
CA ASP A 3 15.09 11.02 20.99
C ASP A 3 14.68 9.54 20.90
N ASP A 4 13.40 9.23 21.09
CA ASP A 4 12.91 7.89 20.78
C ASP A 4 13.02 7.71 19.27
N GLU A 5 13.92 6.84 18.83
CA GLU A 5 13.99 6.44 17.42
C GLU A 5 12.82 5.50 17.08
N PRO A 6 12.24 5.59 15.87
CA PRO A 6 11.17 4.70 15.49
C PRO A 6 11.64 3.24 15.49
N ARG A 7 10.88 2.37 16.14
CA ARG A 7 11.23 0.94 16.31
C ARG A 7 11.57 0.23 14.99
N PHE A 8 10.94 0.63 13.88
CA PHE A 8 11.16 0.04 12.56
C PHE A 8 11.87 1.00 11.60
N GLY A 9 12.48 2.07 12.11
CA GLY A 9 13.17 3.08 11.32
C GLY A 9 12.21 3.99 10.54
N TYR A 10 12.63 4.40 9.35
CA TYR A 10 11.90 5.37 8.55
C TYR A 10 11.58 4.78 7.16
N GLY A 11 10.33 4.98 6.72
CA GLY A 11 9.92 4.71 5.35
C GLY A 11 10.30 5.83 4.39
N GLN A 12 9.84 5.74 3.13
CA GLN A 12 10.04 6.80 2.15
C GLN A 12 9.46 8.13 2.68
N GLY A 13 10.16 9.24 2.38
CA GLY A 13 9.77 10.56 2.86
C GLY A 13 10.06 10.79 4.35
N ARG A 14 10.94 9.98 4.96
CA ARG A 14 11.30 10.06 6.39
C ARG A 14 10.10 9.85 7.33
N ARG A 15 9.09 9.10 6.88
CA ARG A 15 7.94 8.75 7.71
C ARG A 15 8.39 7.79 8.82
N PRO A 16 8.24 8.13 10.11
CA PRO A 16 8.64 7.25 11.19
C PRO A 16 7.74 6.02 11.25
N LEU A 17 8.34 4.84 11.43
CA LEU A 17 7.65 3.56 11.49
C LEU A 17 7.68 3.05 12.94
N TRP A 18 6.65 3.41 13.70
CA TRP A 18 6.57 3.13 15.13
C TRP A 18 6.06 1.71 15.41
N SER A 19 5.17 1.23 14.55
CA SER A 19 4.47 -0.04 14.73
C SER A 19 4.80 -1.05 13.63
N GLU A 20 4.55 -2.33 13.90
CA GLU A 20 4.60 -3.38 12.88
C GLU A 20 3.66 -3.07 11.71
N ARG A 21 2.55 -2.39 11.99
CA ARG A 21 1.59 -1.93 10.98
C ARG A 21 2.18 -0.86 10.08
N ASP A 22 2.95 0.09 10.62
CA ASP A 22 3.66 1.09 9.80
C ASP A 22 4.70 0.42 8.90
N ARG A 23 5.47 -0.52 9.46
CA ARG A 23 6.43 -1.33 8.71
C ARG A 23 5.74 -2.12 7.58
N ASP A 24 4.64 -2.78 7.89
CA ASP A 24 3.92 -3.61 6.93
C ASP A 24 3.27 -2.77 5.82
N ALA A 25 2.72 -1.58 6.16
CA ALA A 25 2.26 -0.61 5.17
C ALA A 25 3.40 -0.17 4.24
N GLU A 26 4.58 0.10 4.81
CA GLU A 26 5.75 0.50 4.01
C GLU A 26 6.25 -0.62 3.10
N ARG A 27 6.21 -1.88 3.56
CA ARG A 27 6.53 -3.04 2.71
C ARG A 27 5.61 -3.16 1.50
N ILE A 28 4.31 -2.89 1.69
CA ILE A 28 3.34 -2.85 0.59
C ILE A 28 3.72 -1.74 -0.41
N ARG A 29 4.03 -0.53 0.06
CA ARG A 29 4.48 0.58 -0.80
C ARG A 29 5.75 0.21 -1.55
N ASP A 30 6.75 -0.35 -0.87
CA ASP A 30 8.02 -0.77 -1.47
C ASP A 30 7.81 -1.81 -2.57
N ALA A 31 6.96 -2.81 -2.34
CA ALA A 31 6.66 -3.84 -3.34
C ALA A 31 6.00 -3.24 -4.60
N LEU A 32 5.04 -2.33 -4.43
CA LEU A 32 4.40 -1.65 -5.56
C LEU A 32 5.39 -0.76 -6.31
N ARG A 33 6.22 0.01 -5.60
CA ARG A 33 7.27 0.85 -6.20
C ARG A 33 8.33 0.02 -6.94
N ALA A 34 8.74 -1.12 -6.38
CA ALA A 34 9.68 -2.03 -7.01
C ALA A 34 9.14 -2.62 -8.33
N ALA A 35 7.81 -2.73 -8.46
CA ALA A 35 7.14 -3.10 -9.71
C ALA A 35 6.95 -1.94 -10.69
N GLY A 36 7.47 -0.74 -10.39
CA GLY A 36 7.31 0.46 -11.21
C GLY A 36 5.96 1.15 -11.10
N LEU A 37 5.11 0.72 -10.16
CA LEU A 37 3.84 1.35 -9.86
C LEU A 37 4.07 2.59 -9.01
N MET A 38 3.22 3.60 -9.20
CA MET A 38 3.50 4.93 -8.66
C MET A 38 2.52 5.25 -7.54
N GLU A 39 3.07 5.75 -6.44
CA GLU A 39 2.29 6.22 -5.31
C GLU A 39 1.58 7.52 -5.71
N PHE A 40 0.34 7.67 -5.26
CA PHE A 40 -0.46 8.85 -5.53
C PHE A 40 0.21 10.12 -4.96
N SER A 41 0.11 11.22 -5.70
CA SER A 41 0.60 12.54 -5.28
C SER A 41 -0.20 13.67 -5.94
N ASP A 42 -0.03 14.89 -5.44
CA ASP A 42 -0.64 16.12 -5.99
C ASP A 42 -0.19 16.37 -7.43
N GLY A 43 -0.85 15.74 -8.40
CA GLY A 43 -0.55 15.84 -9.82
C GLY A 43 -0.32 14.50 -10.53
N ARG A 44 -0.37 13.36 -9.81
CA ARG A 44 -0.21 12.05 -10.43
C ARG A 44 -1.11 10.99 -9.80
N ALA A 45 -1.91 10.34 -10.65
CA ALA A 45 -2.68 9.16 -10.27
C ALA A 45 -1.76 8.00 -9.86
N GLY A 46 -2.21 7.19 -8.90
CA GLY A 46 -1.37 6.15 -8.34
C GLY A 46 -2.05 5.38 -7.23
N PHE A 47 -1.29 4.51 -6.57
CA PHE A 47 -1.81 3.74 -5.45
C PHE A 47 -1.80 4.58 -4.15
N VAL A 48 -2.72 4.27 -3.26
CA VAL A 48 -2.73 4.71 -1.86
C VAL A 48 -2.80 3.47 -0.98
N VAL A 49 -2.01 3.42 0.09
CA VAL A 49 -2.04 2.33 1.07
C VAL A 49 -2.65 2.83 2.37
N GLU A 50 -3.82 2.29 2.70
CA GLU A 50 -4.58 2.61 3.90
C GLU A 50 -4.62 1.41 4.84
N GLY A 51 -4.39 1.67 6.13
CA GLY A 51 -4.62 0.67 7.16
C GLY A 51 -6.06 0.75 7.62
N VAL A 52 -6.94 -0.16 7.19
CA VAL A 52 -8.33 -0.21 7.68
C VAL A 52 -8.34 -0.73 9.12
N GLY A 53 -8.67 0.13 10.09
CA GLY A 53 -8.78 -0.24 11.51
C GLY A 53 -7.45 -0.66 12.16
N ALA A 54 -7.54 -1.43 13.26
CA ALA A 54 -6.37 -1.97 13.98
C ALA A 54 -5.95 -3.37 13.49
N GLU A 55 -6.80 -4.06 12.73
CA GLU A 55 -6.59 -5.43 12.24
C GLU A 55 -6.26 -5.46 10.73
N ARG A 56 -5.74 -6.59 10.24
CA ARG A 56 -5.55 -6.87 8.79
C ARG A 56 -6.93 -7.13 8.17
N PRO A 57 -7.17 -6.79 6.89
CA PRO A 57 -6.22 -6.40 5.84
C PRO A 57 -5.87 -4.90 5.76
N PHE A 58 -4.85 -4.58 4.96
CA PHE A 58 -4.66 -3.25 4.40
C PHE A 58 -5.53 -3.07 3.16
N LEU A 59 -5.89 -1.83 2.85
CA LEU A 59 -6.57 -1.47 1.63
C LEU A 59 -5.59 -0.71 0.73
N VAL A 60 -5.45 -1.18 -0.51
CA VAL A 60 -4.69 -0.49 -1.56
C VAL A 60 -5.69 0.01 -2.59
N ALA A 61 -5.85 1.33 -2.66
CA ALA A 61 -6.78 1.97 -3.59
C ALA A 61 -6.02 2.58 -4.77
N PHE A 62 -6.63 2.55 -5.96
CA PHE A 62 -6.21 3.41 -7.05
C PHE A 62 -6.85 4.80 -6.89
N ALA A 63 -6.02 5.81 -6.65
CA ALA A 63 -6.43 7.20 -6.66
C ALA A 63 -6.18 7.78 -8.06
N GLY A 64 -7.23 7.81 -8.89
CA GLY A 64 -7.18 8.29 -10.26
C GLY A 64 -8.58 8.28 -10.92
N PRO A 65 -8.65 8.44 -12.25
CA PRO A 65 -9.91 8.29 -12.97
C PRO A 65 -10.47 6.87 -12.83
N THR A 66 -11.77 6.72 -12.61
CA THR A 66 -12.44 5.41 -12.47
C THR A 66 -12.28 4.53 -13.73
N SER A 67 -12.19 5.14 -14.90
CA SER A 67 -11.94 4.41 -16.15
C SER A 67 -10.56 3.75 -16.11
N GLY A 68 -10.54 2.42 -16.12
CA GLY A 68 -9.31 1.62 -16.03
C GLY A 68 -8.82 1.34 -14.62
N ALA A 69 -9.59 1.70 -13.58
CA ALA A 69 -9.22 1.42 -12.19
C ALA A 69 -9.09 -0.08 -11.91
N GLY A 70 -9.98 -0.90 -12.45
CA GLY A 70 -9.89 -2.36 -12.33
C GLY A 70 -8.59 -2.93 -12.91
N ASP A 71 -8.12 -2.42 -14.05
CA ASP A 71 -6.83 -2.85 -14.63
C ASP A 71 -5.65 -2.46 -13.73
N GLN A 72 -5.72 -1.30 -13.07
CA GLN A 72 -4.71 -0.87 -12.08
C GLN A 72 -4.71 -1.79 -10.86
N VAL A 73 -5.90 -2.10 -10.32
CA VAL A 73 -6.05 -3.03 -9.18
C VAL A 73 -5.51 -4.41 -9.52
N VAL A 74 -5.75 -4.92 -10.73
CA VAL A 74 -5.17 -6.19 -11.21
C VAL A 74 -3.64 -6.11 -11.26
N ALA A 75 -3.07 -5.01 -11.74
CA ALA A 75 -1.62 -4.80 -11.74
C ALA A 75 -1.05 -4.76 -10.30
N TYR A 76 -1.76 -4.16 -9.35
CA TYR A 76 -1.36 -4.10 -7.94
C TYR A 76 -1.37 -5.49 -7.32
N ALA A 77 -2.41 -6.28 -7.56
CA ALA A 77 -2.51 -7.66 -7.09
C ALA A 77 -1.36 -8.52 -7.63
N ALA A 78 -1.02 -8.38 -8.92
CA ALA A 78 0.09 -9.10 -9.53
C ALA A 78 1.45 -8.74 -8.90
N ALA A 79 1.71 -7.44 -8.69
CA ALA A 79 2.94 -6.95 -8.07
C ALA A 79 3.09 -7.45 -6.62
N LEU A 80 2.03 -7.35 -5.82
CA LEU A 80 2.04 -7.78 -4.42
C LEU A 80 2.18 -9.30 -4.29
N ARG A 81 1.55 -10.06 -5.19
CA ARG A 81 1.72 -11.52 -5.26
C ARG A 81 3.16 -11.91 -5.61
N ALA A 82 3.81 -11.21 -6.52
CA ALA A 82 5.22 -11.42 -6.83
C ALA A 82 6.14 -11.15 -5.64
N ALA A 83 5.74 -10.23 -4.75
CA ALA A 83 6.41 -9.95 -3.48
C ALA A 83 6.01 -10.91 -2.33
N GLY A 84 5.23 -11.95 -2.60
CA GLY A 84 4.80 -12.95 -1.61
C GLY A 84 3.62 -12.54 -0.74
N MET A 85 2.97 -11.42 -1.01
CA MET A 85 1.80 -10.94 -0.27
C MET A 85 0.51 -11.47 -0.90
N ARG A 86 -0.54 -11.63 -0.10
CA ARG A 86 -1.88 -11.97 -0.61
C ARG A 86 -2.63 -10.68 -0.91
N GLY A 87 -3.07 -10.50 -2.15
CA GLY A 87 -3.95 -9.43 -2.58
C GLY A 87 -5.24 -9.99 -3.17
N GLU A 88 -6.39 -9.47 -2.74
CA GLU A 88 -7.71 -9.85 -3.27
C GLU A 88 -8.50 -8.60 -3.64
N PRO A 89 -9.12 -8.55 -4.84
CA PRO A 89 -10.00 -7.45 -5.20
C PRO A 89 -11.13 -7.31 -4.18
N ASP A 90 -11.45 -6.07 -3.83
CA ASP A 90 -12.60 -5.80 -2.99
C ASP A 90 -13.89 -5.99 -3.81
N SER A 91 -14.87 -6.71 -3.24
CA SER A 91 -16.15 -6.95 -3.92
C SER A 91 -17.09 -5.75 -3.81
N ASP A 92 -16.84 -4.86 -2.84
CA ASP A 92 -17.66 -3.67 -2.61
C ASP A 92 -17.13 -2.43 -3.38
N ASP A 93 -15.86 -2.44 -3.82
CA ASP A 93 -15.23 -1.35 -4.56
C ASP A 93 -14.21 -1.85 -5.60
N GLU A 94 -14.49 -1.63 -6.89
CA GLU A 94 -13.62 -2.07 -8.00
C GLU A 94 -12.25 -1.36 -8.05
N GLN A 95 -12.08 -0.28 -7.28
CA GLN A 95 -10.86 0.53 -7.23
C GLN A 95 -9.93 0.10 -6.10
N THR A 96 -10.31 -0.89 -5.29
CA THR A 96 -9.58 -1.27 -4.08
C THR A 96 -9.17 -2.74 -4.07
N LEU A 97 -8.09 -2.99 -3.33
CA LEU A 97 -7.49 -4.30 -3.13
C LEU A 97 -7.26 -4.51 -1.64
N LEU A 98 -7.77 -5.62 -1.11
CA LEU A 98 -7.48 -6.07 0.24
C LEU A 98 -6.14 -6.80 0.25
N VAL A 99 -5.23 -6.41 1.14
CA VAL A 99 -3.85 -6.89 1.18
C VAL A 99 -3.48 -7.43 2.55
N TRP A 100 -2.98 -8.65 2.58
CA TRP A 100 -2.37 -9.29 3.74
C TRP A 100 -0.86 -9.42 3.51
N PRO A 101 -0.03 -8.67 4.27
CA PRO A 101 1.41 -8.81 4.21
C PRO A 101 1.81 -10.20 4.72
N ALA A 102 2.92 -10.73 4.17
CA ALA A 102 3.52 -12.00 4.59
C ALA A 102 4.09 -11.96 6.01
#